data_AF-A0A2N7NNJ7-F1
#
_entry.id   AF-A0A2N7NNJ7-F1
#
_cell.length_a   1.000
_cell.length_b   1.000
_cell.length_c   1.000
_cell.angle_alpha   90.00
_cell.angle_beta   90.00
_cell.angle_gamma   90.00
#
_symmetry.space_group_name_H-M   'P 1'
#
loop_
_entity.id
_entity.type
_entity.pdbx_description
1 polymer ?
#
loop_
_entity_poly.entity_id
_entity_poly.type
_entity_poly.pdbx_seq_one_letter_code
_entity_poly.pdbx_strand_id
1 'polypeptide(L)'
;MQDPSLLRLVCFIVVFGSCALWEYRFPRKTLTQSKWFRWGNNFALVALNSFLLATLIPIAAFQAAVIAQESQWGLFNTLSLPKELSILICVLLLDCAIYLQHLVFHRVSWLWKLHRVHHADLDIDVTTGTRFHPIEMILSMLIKVSLVIALGVPVIAVVIFEIVLNASAMFNHSNAHLPLWIDKRLRKVIVTPDMHRVHHSVIVKETHSNFGFFLSVWDIWFKTYRAQPKLGHDNVQIGVPEIQDGKEQRLDLMLRQPFARFPTTKD
;
A
#
# COMPACT_ATOMS: atom_id res chain seq x y z
N MET A 1 5.13 -26.52 -8.58
CA MET A 1 3.98 -25.80 -8.01
C MET A 1 3.26 -25.10 -9.16
N GLN A 2 1.93 -25.18 -9.26
CA GLN A 2 1.20 -24.47 -10.31
C GLN A 2 1.42 -22.95 -10.17
N ASP A 3 1.46 -22.24 -11.30
CA ASP A 3 1.60 -20.78 -11.32
C ASP A 3 0.49 -20.11 -10.48
N PRO A 4 0.82 -19.38 -9.39
CA PRO A 4 -0.18 -18.76 -8.53
C PRO A 4 -0.85 -17.52 -9.17
N SER A 5 -0.47 -17.14 -10.39
CA SER A 5 -0.96 -15.93 -11.05
C SER A 5 -2.48 -15.90 -11.22
N LEU A 6 -3.11 -17.03 -11.58
CA LEU A 6 -4.57 -17.10 -11.68
C LEU A 6 -5.24 -16.88 -10.30
N LEU A 7 -4.73 -17.53 -9.25
CA LEU A 7 -5.26 -17.36 -7.89
C LEU A 7 -5.13 -15.90 -7.43
N ARG A 8 -3.95 -15.30 -7.61
CA ARG A 8 -3.71 -13.88 -7.28
C ARG A 8 -4.66 -12.95 -8.05
N LEU A 9 -4.87 -13.20 -9.33
CA LEU A 9 -5.79 -12.42 -10.18
C LEU A 9 -7.25 -12.56 -9.71
N VAL A 10 -7.70 -13.77 -9.42
CA VAL A 10 -9.06 -14.01 -8.92
C VAL A 10 -9.27 -13.31 -7.58
N CYS A 11 -8.34 -13.46 -6.63
CA CYS A 11 -8.39 -12.75 -5.35
C CYS A 11 -8.42 -11.23 -5.55
N PHE A 12 -7.58 -10.71 -6.45
CA PHE A 12 -7.56 -9.29 -6.77
C PHE A 12 -8.93 -8.81 -7.29
N ILE A 13 -9.50 -9.46 -8.30
CA ILE A 13 -10.80 -9.09 -8.89
C ILE A 13 -11.91 -9.15 -7.84
N VAL A 14 -11.94 -10.20 -7.02
CA VAL A 14 -12.97 -10.39 -6.00
C VAL A 14 -12.87 -9.29 -4.93
N VAL A 15 -11.68 -9.01 -4.41
CA VAL A 15 -11.51 -7.98 -3.38
C VAL A 15 -11.75 -6.58 -3.96
N PHE A 16 -11.25 -6.30 -5.16
CA PHE A 16 -11.50 -5.04 -5.86
C PHE A 16 -13.00 -4.81 -6.06
N GLY A 17 -13.71 -5.78 -6.65
CA GLY A 17 -15.13 -5.71 -6.90
C GLY A 17 -15.94 -5.54 -5.61
N SER A 18 -15.55 -6.23 -4.54
CA SER A 18 -16.19 -6.11 -3.23
C SER A 18 -16.00 -4.73 -2.61
N CYS A 19 -14.77 -4.19 -2.62
CA CYS A 19 -14.48 -2.85 -2.09
C CYS A 19 -15.16 -1.77 -2.92
N ALA A 20 -15.09 -1.88 -4.26
CA ALA A 20 -15.73 -0.95 -5.19
C ALA A 20 -17.26 -0.92 -5.04
N LEU A 21 -17.89 -2.08 -4.85
CA LEU A 21 -19.33 -2.18 -4.60
C LEU A 21 -19.69 -1.60 -3.22
N TRP A 22 -18.90 -1.90 -2.19
CA TRP A 22 -19.14 -1.39 -0.85
C TRP A 22 -19.04 0.13 -0.79
N GLU A 23 -17.96 0.72 -1.31
CA GLU A 23 -17.80 2.17 -1.33
C GLU A 23 -18.82 2.89 -2.22
N TYR A 24 -19.33 2.21 -3.27
CA TYR A 24 -20.43 2.74 -4.09
C TYR A 24 -21.75 2.77 -3.32
N ARG A 25 -22.03 1.73 -2.51
CA ARG A 25 -23.31 1.61 -1.80
C ARG A 25 -23.35 2.38 -0.49
N PHE A 26 -22.22 2.45 0.21
CA PHE A 26 -22.06 3.09 1.51
C PHE A 26 -20.77 3.92 1.53
N PRO A 27 -20.72 5.06 0.81
CA PRO A 27 -19.53 5.91 0.79
C PRO A 27 -19.29 6.56 2.16
N ARG A 28 -18.03 6.63 2.60
CA ARG A 28 -17.59 7.33 3.80
C ARG A 28 -17.62 8.84 3.59
N LYS A 29 -17.20 9.30 2.42
CA LYS A 29 -17.19 10.72 2.01
C LYS A 29 -17.71 10.89 0.59
N THR A 30 -18.31 12.04 0.29
CA THR A 30 -18.56 12.44 -1.09
C THR A 30 -17.24 12.78 -1.76
N LEU A 31 -16.98 12.21 -2.94
CA LEU A 31 -15.77 12.48 -3.71
C LEU A 31 -15.84 13.91 -4.30
N THR A 32 -14.72 14.62 -4.27
CA THR A 32 -14.57 15.95 -4.86
C THR A 32 -14.12 15.90 -6.32
N GLN A 33 -13.48 14.80 -6.72
CA GLN A 33 -13.00 14.54 -8.07
C GLN A 33 -13.87 13.52 -8.80
N SER A 34 -13.87 13.58 -10.14
CA SER A 34 -14.54 12.57 -10.97
C SER A 34 -13.93 11.18 -10.75
N LYS A 35 -14.78 10.21 -10.39
CA LYS A 35 -14.37 8.82 -10.19
C LYS A 35 -13.73 8.22 -11.45
N TRP A 36 -14.33 8.46 -12.63
CA TRP A 36 -13.80 7.97 -13.91
C TRP A 36 -12.44 8.56 -14.24
N PHE A 37 -12.24 9.84 -13.94
CA PHE A 37 -10.96 10.50 -14.16
C PHE A 37 -9.87 9.92 -13.25
N ARG A 38 -10.16 9.74 -11.96
CA ARG A 38 -9.21 9.12 -11.02
C ARG A 38 -8.91 7.67 -11.35
N TRP A 39 -9.94 6.86 -11.61
CA TRP A 39 -9.78 5.46 -11.99
C TRP A 39 -8.99 5.30 -13.28
N GLY A 40 -9.29 6.08 -14.32
CA GLY A 40 -8.57 6.05 -15.59
C GLY A 40 -7.08 6.33 -15.42
N ASN A 41 -6.71 7.36 -14.65
CA ASN A 41 -5.31 7.69 -14.41
C ASN A 41 -4.60 6.68 -13.49
N ASN A 42 -5.26 6.22 -12.43
CA ASN A 42 -4.70 5.22 -11.52
C ASN A 42 -4.47 3.88 -12.23
N PHE A 43 -5.41 3.41 -13.07
CA PHE A 43 -5.21 2.18 -13.86
C PHE A 43 -4.17 2.35 -14.96
N ALA A 44 -4.08 3.51 -15.62
CA ALA A 44 -3.01 3.78 -16.58
C ALA A 44 -1.64 3.75 -15.89
N LEU A 45 -1.53 4.27 -14.67
CA LEU A 45 -0.32 4.18 -13.85
C LEU A 45 0.02 2.73 -13.48
N VAL A 46 -0.97 1.92 -13.10
CA VAL A 46 -0.79 0.47 -12.85
C VAL A 46 -0.31 -0.27 -14.08
N ALA A 47 -0.87 0.02 -15.26
CA ALA A 47 -0.46 -0.59 -16.52
C ALA A 47 1.00 -0.24 -16.86
N LEU A 48 1.37 1.04 -16.72
CA LEU A 48 2.75 1.50 -16.89
C LEU A 48 3.71 0.81 -15.89
N ASN A 49 3.35 0.76 -14.61
CA ASN A 49 4.15 0.10 -13.58
C ASN A 49 4.33 -1.38 -13.89
N SER A 50 3.28 -2.07 -14.32
CA SER A 50 3.32 -3.50 -14.66
C SER A 50 4.24 -3.76 -15.86
N PHE A 51 4.15 -2.93 -16.90
CA PHE A 51 5.04 -3.01 -18.06
C PHE A 51 6.51 -2.78 -17.69
N LEU A 52 6.79 -1.73 -16.91
CA LEU A 52 8.15 -1.39 -16.47
C LEU A 52 8.73 -2.48 -15.57
N LEU A 53 7.96 -3.00 -14.62
CA LEU A 53 8.40 -4.11 -13.76
C LEU A 53 8.70 -5.36 -14.59
N ALA A 54 7.82 -5.73 -15.52
CA ALA A 54 8.03 -6.90 -16.38
C ALA A 54 9.28 -6.76 -17.28
N THR A 55 9.64 -5.54 -17.66
CA THR A 55 10.79 -5.27 -18.53
C THR A 55 12.10 -5.10 -17.75
N LEU A 56 12.07 -4.42 -16.61
CA LEU A 56 13.26 -4.03 -15.85
C LEU A 56 13.61 -4.99 -14.72
N ILE A 57 12.63 -5.75 -14.21
CA ILE A 57 12.82 -6.69 -13.10
C ILE A 57 12.64 -8.12 -13.65
N PRO A 58 13.74 -8.83 -13.96
CA PRO A 58 13.67 -10.14 -14.62
C PRO A 58 13.10 -11.25 -13.73
N ILE A 59 13.15 -11.05 -12.40
CA ILE A 59 12.76 -12.05 -11.41
C ILE A 59 11.75 -11.40 -10.47
N ALA A 60 10.49 -11.84 -10.52
CA ALA A 60 9.52 -11.42 -9.52
C ALA A 60 9.70 -12.20 -8.21
N ALA A 61 9.05 -11.75 -7.14
CA ALA A 61 9.24 -12.29 -5.78
C ALA A 61 8.92 -13.79 -5.69
N PHE A 62 7.93 -14.27 -6.45
CA PHE A 62 7.64 -15.70 -6.54
C PHE A 62 8.83 -16.49 -7.12
N GLN A 63 9.39 -16.06 -8.26
CA GLN A 63 10.55 -16.72 -8.86
C GLN A 63 11.78 -16.63 -7.94
N ALA A 64 11.96 -15.50 -7.26
CA ALA A 64 13.03 -15.33 -6.27
C ALA A 64 12.92 -16.35 -5.12
N ALA A 65 11.70 -16.62 -4.63
CA ALA A 65 11.46 -17.63 -3.61
C ALA A 65 11.74 -19.06 -4.12
N VAL A 66 11.34 -19.37 -5.37
CA VAL A 66 11.62 -20.67 -6.00
C VAL A 66 13.13 -20.89 -6.09
N ILE A 67 13.87 -19.91 -6.64
CA ILE A 67 15.34 -19.97 -6.76
C ILE A 67 15.99 -20.12 -5.39
N ALA A 68 15.56 -19.33 -4.39
CA ALA A 68 16.12 -19.41 -3.04
C ALA A 68 15.86 -20.78 -2.40
N GLN A 69 14.68 -21.35 -2.58
CA GLN A 69 14.34 -22.68 -2.07
C GLN A 69 15.15 -23.79 -2.76
N GLU A 70 15.25 -23.78 -4.10
CA GLU A 70 16.04 -24.77 -4.86
C GLU A 70 17.53 -24.67 -4.55
N SER A 71 18.04 -23.46 -4.36
CA SER A 71 19.46 -23.19 -4.05
C SER A 71 19.79 -23.27 -2.56
N GLN A 72 18.78 -23.53 -1.70
CA GLN A 72 18.90 -23.53 -0.23
C GLN A 72 19.49 -22.20 0.32
N TRP A 73 19.15 -21.08 -0.31
CA TRP A 73 19.58 -19.74 0.12
C TRP A 73 18.65 -19.18 1.19
N GLY A 74 19.22 -18.42 2.12
CA GLY A 74 18.48 -17.64 3.11
C GLY A 74 18.12 -18.42 4.38
N LEU A 75 17.83 -17.65 5.43
CA LEU A 75 17.74 -18.14 6.81
C LEU A 75 16.73 -19.29 6.99
N PHE A 76 15.51 -19.17 6.47
CA PHE A 76 14.45 -20.15 6.70
C PHE A 76 14.63 -21.46 5.92
N ASN A 77 15.57 -21.52 4.97
CA ASN A 77 15.97 -22.76 4.31
C ASN A 77 17.04 -23.53 5.10
N THR A 78 17.74 -22.88 6.04
CA THR A 78 18.73 -23.55 6.91
C THR A 78 18.17 -23.92 8.27
N LEU A 79 17.07 -23.29 8.69
CA LEU A 79 16.40 -23.57 9.96
C LEU A 79 15.51 -24.83 9.87
N SER A 80 15.61 -25.68 10.89
CA SER A 80 14.72 -26.85 11.05
C SER A 80 13.44 -26.49 11.81
N LEU A 81 12.63 -25.60 11.23
CA LEU A 81 11.32 -25.20 11.78
C LEU A 81 10.18 -25.98 11.10
N PRO A 82 9.05 -26.21 11.80
CA PRO A 82 7.83 -26.68 11.16
C PRO A 82 7.40 -25.73 10.03
N LYS A 83 6.97 -26.30 8.90
CA LYS A 83 6.67 -25.55 7.68
C LYS A 83 5.64 -24.45 7.92
N GLU A 84 4.59 -24.75 8.68
CA GLU A 84 3.49 -23.86 9.00
C GLU A 84 3.98 -22.65 9.81
N LEU A 85 4.92 -22.88 10.73
CA LEU A 85 5.52 -21.84 11.55
C LEU A 85 6.43 -20.93 10.71
N SER A 86 7.26 -21.49 9.83
CA SER A 86 8.06 -20.71 8.88
C SER A 86 7.19 -19.82 8.00
N ILE A 87 6.09 -20.35 7.48
CA ILE A 87 5.13 -19.58 6.67
C ILE A 87 4.58 -18.40 7.47
N LEU A 88 4.08 -18.65 8.68
CA LEU A 88 3.51 -17.61 9.53
C LEU A 88 4.53 -16.52 9.84
N ILE A 89 5.73 -16.89 10.28
CA ILE A 89 6.77 -15.92 10.65
C ILE A 89 7.20 -15.11 9.42
N CYS A 90 7.42 -15.75 8.26
CA CYS A 90 7.81 -15.01 7.06
C CYS A 90 6.73 -14.03 6.59
N VAL A 91 5.44 -14.38 6.66
CA VAL A 91 4.35 -13.45 6.32
C VAL A 91 4.37 -12.24 7.26
N LEU A 92 4.55 -12.45 8.58
CA LEU A 92 4.67 -11.37 9.56
C LEU A 92 5.91 -10.50 9.33
N LEU A 93 7.06 -11.10 8.99
CA LEU A 93 8.28 -10.37 8.68
C LEU A 93 8.13 -9.52 7.41
N LEU A 94 7.47 -10.04 6.39
CA LEU A 94 7.22 -9.28 5.16
C LEU A 94 6.22 -8.13 5.39
N ASP A 95 5.17 -8.32 6.20
CA ASP A 95 4.26 -7.22 6.59
C ASP A 95 4.98 -6.15 7.41
N CYS A 96 5.84 -6.56 8.36
CA CYS A 96 6.72 -5.64 9.10
C CYS A 96 7.68 -4.88 8.16
N ALA A 97 8.24 -5.57 7.16
CA ALA A 97 9.11 -4.93 6.17
C ALA A 97 8.38 -3.86 5.35
N ILE A 98 7.11 -4.11 4.98
CA ILE A 98 6.27 -3.09 4.32
C ILE A 98 6.01 -1.90 5.24
N TYR A 99 5.68 -2.15 6.51
CA TYR A 99 5.54 -1.08 7.51
C TYR A 99 6.80 -0.22 7.61
N LEU A 100 7.98 -0.85 7.71
CA LEU A 100 9.27 -0.15 7.80
C LEU A 100 9.59 0.62 6.53
N GLN A 101 9.37 0.00 5.36
CA GLN A 101 9.56 0.65 4.08
C GLN A 101 8.68 1.90 3.99
N HIS A 102 7.40 1.78 4.33
CA HIS A 102 6.44 2.88 4.30
C HIS A 102 6.86 4.02 5.24
N LEU A 103 7.24 3.70 6.48
CA LEU A 103 7.79 4.67 7.42
C LEU A 103 9.02 5.38 6.85
N VAL A 104 9.98 4.65 6.28
CA VAL A 104 11.19 5.24 5.67
C VAL A 104 10.82 6.14 4.49
N PHE A 105 9.84 5.75 3.67
CA PHE A 105 9.37 6.55 2.54
C PHE A 105 8.75 7.88 2.98
N HIS A 106 8.13 7.93 4.16
CA HIS A 106 7.66 9.20 4.75
C HIS A 106 8.76 10.05 5.39
N ARG A 107 9.84 9.44 5.86
CA ARG A 107 10.86 10.13 6.67
C ARG A 107 12.06 10.61 5.88
N VAL A 108 12.37 9.96 4.78
CA VAL A 108 13.49 10.32 3.91
C VAL A 108 12.98 11.21 2.79
N SER A 109 13.43 12.46 2.73
CA SER A 109 12.84 13.52 1.89
C SER A 109 12.77 13.18 0.39
N TRP A 110 13.71 12.42 -0.15
CA TRP A 110 13.69 12.02 -1.56
C TRP A 110 12.71 10.87 -1.83
N LEU A 111 12.57 9.92 -0.90
CA LEU A 111 11.56 8.86 -0.98
C LEU A 111 10.17 9.43 -0.80
N TRP A 112 10.01 10.42 0.08
CA TRP A 112 8.74 11.11 0.27
C TRP A 112 8.27 11.80 -1.00
N LYS A 113 9.18 12.33 -1.84
CA LYS A 113 8.78 12.91 -3.14
C LYS A 113 8.19 11.88 -4.10
N LEU A 114 8.60 10.61 -3.99
CA LEU A 114 7.99 9.51 -4.76
C LEU A 114 6.65 9.12 -4.13
N HIS A 115 6.66 8.90 -2.81
CA HIS A 115 5.48 8.44 -2.08
C HIS A 115 4.37 9.49 -2.02
N ARG A 116 4.68 10.78 -2.03
CA ARG A 116 3.66 11.84 -2.07
C ARG A 116 2.78 11.76 -3.31
N VAL A 117 3.19 11.08 -4.39
CA VAL A 117 2.31 10.85 -5.55
C VAL A 117 1.07 10.06 -5.11
N HIS A 118 1.24 9.11 -4.20
CA HIS A 118 0.16 8.38 -3.55
C HIS A 118 -0.72 9.30 -2.71
N HIS A 119 -0.11 10.12 -1.84
CA HIS A 119 -0.82 11.05 -0.96
C HIS A 119 -1.41 12.28 -1.64
N ALA A 120 -0.97 12.60 -2.86
CA ALA A 120 -1.48 13.74 -3.61
C ALA A 120 -2.86 13.48 -4.20
N ASP A 121 -3.43 12.29 -4.02
CA ASP A 121 -4.83 12.04 -4.32
C ASP A 121 -5.73 12.93 -3.44
N LEU A 122 -6.68 13.63 -4.05
CA LEU A 122 -7.56 14.57 -3.31
C LEU A 122 -8.76 13.88 -2.67
N ASP A 123 -9.00 12.64 -3.07
CA ASP A 123 -9.97 11.75 -2.46
C ASP A 123 -9.31 10.37 -2.28
N ILE A 124 -9.92 9.52 -1.46
CA ILE A 124 -9.50 8.14 -1.27
C ILE A 124 -10.60 7.23 -1.78
N ASP A 125 -10.26 6.31 -2.68
CA ASP A 125 -11.10 5.18 -3.05
C ASP A 125 -10.24 3.93 -3.32
N VAL A 126 -10.89 2.79 -3.61
CA VAL A 126 -10.22 1.50 -3.82
C VAL A 126 -9.01 1.57 -4.78
N THR A 127 -9.00 2.48 -5.76
CA THR A 127 -7.89 2.63 -6.72
C THR A 127 -6.73 3.48 -6.19
N THR A 128 -6.94 4.29 -5.15
CA THR A 128 -5.86 5.03 -4.48
C THR A 128 -4.80 4.07 -3.95
N GLY A 129 -5.20 2.87 -3.50
CA GLY A 129 -4.31 1.82 -3.02
C GLY A 129 -3.33 1.26 -4.06
N THR A 130 -3.46 1.64 -5.34
CA THR A 130 -2.52 1.23 -6.41
C THR A 130 -1.73 2.40 -6.99
N ARG A 131 -1.92 3.61 -6.46
CA ARG A 131 -1.36 4.85 -7.00
C ARG A 131 0.06 5.08 -6.46
N PHE A 132 1.06 4.50 -7.14
CA PHE A 132 2.48 4.66 -6.78
C PHE A 132 3.33 5.03 -7.98
N HIS A 133 4.32 5.89 -7.75
CA HIS A 133 5.25 6.30 -8.79
C HIS A 133 6.09 5.11 -9.29
N PRO A 134 6.43 5.01 -10.60
CA PRO A 134 7.17 3.85 -11.11
C PRO A 134 8.50 3.56 -10.42
N ILE A 135 9.26 4.61 -10.08
CA ILE A 135 10.53 4.47 -9.35
C ILE A 135 10.30 3.83 -7.97
N GLU A 136 9.23 4.20 -7.28
CA GLU A 136 8.86 3.60 -6.00
C GLU A 136 8.45 2.14 -6.17
N MET A 137 7.71 1.79 -7.23
CA MET A 137 7.38 0.38 -7.50
C MET A 137 8.59 -0.48 -7.79
N ILE A 138 9.53 0.02 -8.59
CA ILE A 138 10.80 -0.67 -8.87
C ILE A 138 11.58 -0.87 -7.58
N LEU A 139 11.75 0.19 -6.77
CA LEU A 139 12.47 0.12 -5.50
C LEU A 139 11.80 -0.86 -4.52
N SER A 140 10.47 -0.79 -4.37
CA SER A 140 9.69 -1.70 -3.53
C SER A 140 9.87 -3.15 -3.96
N MET A 141 9.87 -3.40 -5.26
CA MET A 141 10.05 -4.75 -5.81
C MET A 141 11.46 -5.28 -5.52
N LEU A 142 12.49 -4.45 -5.68
CA LEU A 142 13.88 -4.81 -5.36
C LEU A 142 14.06 -5.12 -3.87
N ILE A 143 13.49 -4.31 -2.98
CA ILE A 143 13.49 -4.55 -1.53
C ILE A 143 12.82 -5.90 -1.23
N LYS A 144 11.62 -6.13 -1.78
CA LYS A 144 10.87 -7.38 -1.56
C LYS A 144 11.63 -8.61 -2.07
N VAL A 145 12.16 -8.58 -3.29
CA VAL A 145 12.96 -9.68 -3.86
C VAL A 145 14.20 -9.97 -3.01
N SER A 146 14.90 -8.91 -2.58
CA SER A 146 16.09 -9.05 -1.74
C SER A 146 15.76 -9.70 -0.39
N LEU A 147 14.66 -9.30 0.25
CA LEU A 147 14.20 -9.90 1.50
C LEU A 147 13.76 -11.36 1.32
N VAL A 148 13.04 -11.67 0.24
CA VAL A 148 12.62 -13.04 -0.07
C VAL A 148 13.83 -13.97 -0.20
N ILE A 149 14.88 -13.53 -0.89
CA ILE A 149 16.11 -14.30 -1.06
C ILE A 149 16.89 -14.40 0.26
N ALA A 150 17.12 -13.26 0.94
CA ALA A 150 17.93 -13.22 2.16
C ALA A 150 17.30 -14.02 3.31
N LEU A 151 15.98 -13.99 3.43
CA LEU A 151 15.26 -14.78 4.42
C LEU A 151 15.03 -16.22 3.94
N GLY A 152 15.09 -16.51 2.63
CA GLY A 152 14.72 -17.83 2.12
C GLY A 152 13.23 -18.10 2.32
N VAL A 153 12.38 -17.13 2.01
CA VAL A 153 10.94 -17.20 2.31
C VAL A 153 10.30 -18.36 1.54
N PRO A 154 9.51 -19.24 2.21
CA PRO A 154 8.79 -20.30 1.52
C PRO A 154 7.90 -19.75 0.41
N VAL A 155 7.89 -20.40 -0.76
CA VAL A 155 7.13 -19.95 -1.94
C VAL A 155 5.66 -19.66 -1.61
N ILE A 156 5.02 -20.53 -0.83
CA ILE A 156 3.62 -20.34 -0.41
C ILE A 156 3.43 -19.11 0.50
N ALA A 157 4.41 -18.78 1.34
CA ALA A 157 4.36 -17.59 2.19
C ALA A 157 4.42 -16.30 1.36
N VAL A 158 5.22 -16.28 0.28
CA VAL A 158 5.23 -15.17 -0.69
C VAL A 158 3.86 -15.00 -1.34
N VAL A 159 3.23 -16.09 -1.80
CA VAL A 159 1.90 -16.03 -2.42
C VAL A 159 0.84 -15.51 -1.45
N ILE A 160 0.81 -16.03 -0.21
CA ILE A 160 -0.11 -15.57 0.84
C ILE A 160 0.11 -14.10 1.12
N PHE A 161 1.37 -13.69 1.34
CA PHE A 161 1.72 -12.31 1.61
C PHE A 161 1.29 -11.38 0.48
N GLU A 162 1.54 -11.72 -0.79
CA GLU A 162 1.13 -10.87 -1.92
C GLU A 162 -0.39 -10.73 -2.04
N ILE A 163 -1.15 -11.79 -1.76
CA ILE A 163 -2.62 -11.74 -1.73
C ILE A 163 -3.08 -10.82 -0.60
N VAL A 164 -2.57 -11.02 0.62
CA VAL A 164 -2.93 -10.22 1.80
C VAL A 164 -2.54 -8.76 1.60
N LEU A 165 -1.35 -8.50 1.06
CA LEU A 165 -0.87 -7.16 0.73
C LEU A 165 -1.86 -6.48 -0.22
N ASN A 166 -2.10 -7.04 -1.41
CA ASN A 166 -3.02 -6.42 -2.38
C ASN A 166 -4.44 -6.25 -1.83
N ALA A 167 -4.96 -7.24 -1.10
CA ALA A 167 -6.28 -7.15 -0.47
C ALA A 167 -6.35 -6.01 0.54
N SER A 168 -5.32 -5.85 1.37
CA SER A 168 -5.23 -4.78 2.37
C SER A 168 -5.08 -3.41 1.71
N ALA A 169 -4.30 -3.32 0.63
CA ALA A 169 -4.18 -2.10 -0.17
C ALA A 169 -5.56 -1.58 -0.61
N MET A 170 -6.36 -2.45 -1.20
CA MET A 170 -7.71 -2.11 -1.68
C MET A 170 -8.68 -1.83 -0.54
N PHE A 171 -8.63 -2.62 0.53
CA PHE A 171 -9.50 -2.46 1.69
C PHE A 171 -9.25 -1.13 2.40
N ASN A 172 -8.00 -0.86 2.81
CA ASN A 172 -7.64 0.31 3.60
C ASN A 172 -7.84 1.63 2.86
N HIS A 173 -7.76 1.60 1.52
CA HIS A 173 -8.00 2.77 0.68
C HIS A 173 -9.43 2.86 0.17
N SER A 174 -10.31 1.91 0.50
CA SER A 174 -11.69 2.03 0.05
C SER A 174 -12.34 3.29 0.63
N ASN A 175 -13.22 3.93 -0.14
CA ASN A 175 -14.11 4.96 0.39
C ASN A 175 -15.30 4.36 1.15
N ALA A 176 -15.17 3.13 1.65
CA ALA A 176 -16.26 2.42 2.29
C ALA A 176 -16.47 2.91 3.72
N HIS A 177 -17.73 3.17 4.07
CA HIS A 177 -18.11 3.50 5.44
C HIS A 177 -18.12 2.22 6.28
N LEU A 178 -17.27 2.21 7.32
CA LEU A 178 -17.28 1.21 8.37
C LEU A 178 -17.87 1.83 9.65
N PRO A 179 -18.89 1.25 10.29
CA PRO A 179 -19.41 1.75 11.56
C PRO A 179 -18.30 1.90 12.60
N LEU A 180 -18.22 3.08 13.24
CA LEU A 180 -17.08 3.44 14.11
C LEU A 180 -16.86 2.48 15.28
N TRP A 181 -17.90 1.79 15.76
CA TRP A 181 -17.76 0.79 16.82
C TRP A 181 -17.07 -0.50 16.33
N ILE A 182 -17.25 -0.86 15.05
CA ILE A 182 -16.53 -1.97 14.39
C ILE A 182 -15.09 -1.52 14.14
N ASP A 183 -14.92 -0.34 13.53
CA ASP A 183 -13.61 0.26 13.28
C ASP A 183 -12.73 0.28 14.53
N LYS A 184 -13.26 0.78 15.65
CA LYS A 184 -12.57 0.86 16.94
C LYS A 184 -12.07 -0.51 17.46
N ARG A 185 -12.74 -1.62 17.10
CA ARG A 185 -12.32 -2.97 17.47
C ARG A 185 -11.31 -3.53 16.48
N LEU A 186 -11.60 -3.43 15.18
CA LEU A 186 -10.75 -3.97 14.12
C LEU A 186 -9.39 -3.28 14.05
N ARG A 187 -9.36 -1.95 14.17
CA ARG A 187 -8.14 -1.13 14.03
C ARG A 187 -7.07 -1.38 15.09
N LYS A 188 -7.36 -2.19 16.10
CA LYS A 188 -6.37 -2.65 17.09
C LYS A 188 -5.43 -3.72 16.53
N VAL A 189 -5.83 -4.39 15.46
CA VAL A 189 -5.07 -5.50 14.85
C VAL A 189 -4.87 -5.29 13.36
N ILE A 190 -5.90 -4.86 12.63
CA ILE A 190 -5.90 -4.72 11.17
C ILE A 190 -6.03 -3.24 10.81
N VAL A 191 -5.31 -2.75 9.80
CA VAL A 191 -5.51 -1.38 9.31
C VAL A 191 -6.89 -1.27 8.66
N THR A 192 -7.68 -0.29 9.06
CA THR A 192 -9.04 -0.05 8.56
C THR A 192 -9.10 1.15 7.63
N PRO A 193 -10.17 1.31 6.82
CA PRO A 193 -10.34 2.47 5.95
C PRO A 193 -10.25 3.80 6.70
N ASP A 194 -10.91 3.92 7.86
CA ASP A 194 -10.91 5.15 8.63
C ASP A 194 -9.57 5.42 9.34
N MET A 195 -8.83 4.37 9.75
CA MET A 195 -7.46 4.51 10.29
C MET A 195 -6.50 5.02 9.21
N HIS A 196 -6.53 4.41 8.02
CA HIS A 196 -5.64 4.77 6.91
C HIS A 196 -6.00 6.13 6.31
N ARG A 197 -7.27 6.54 6.38
CA ARG A 197 -7.69 7.89 5.99
C ARG A 197 -7.06 9.00 6.83
N VAL A 198 -6.74 8.74 8.11
CA VAL A 198 -5.99 9.69 8.94
C VAL A 198 -4.58 9.90 8.39
N HIS A 199 -3.95 8.83 7.90
CA HIS A 199 -2.63 8.88 7.27
C HIS A 199 -2.63 9.63 5.92
N HIS A 200 -3.76 9.69 5.25
CA HIS A 200 -3.94 10.47 4.02
C HIS A 200 -4.41 11.91 4.25
N SER A 201 -4.49 12.33 5.51
CA SER A 201 -4.88 13.70 5.86
C SER A 201 -3.86 14.72 5.32
N VAL A 202 -4.35 15.88 4.92
CA VAL A 202 -3.54 17.04 4.54
C VAL A 202 -2.73 17.62 5.71
N ILE A 203 -3.11 17.29 6.95
CA ILE A 203 -2.41 17.75 8.16
C ILE A 203 -1.17 16.89 8.36
N VAL A 204 0.02 17.49 8.20
CA VAL A 204 1.35 16.82 8.29
C VAL A 204 1.51 15.86 9.49
N LYS A 205 1.03 16.25 10.67
CA LYS A 205 1.12 15.41 11.89
C LYS A 205 0.25 14.15 11.83
N GLU A 206 -0.77 14.14 11.00
CA GLU A 206 -1.65 13.02 10.69
C GLU A 206 -1.07 12.22 9.51
N THR A 207 -0.56 12.91 8.49
CA THR A 207 0.08 12.27 7.33
C THR A 207 1.23 11.35 7.71
N HIS A 208 2.10 11.80 8.63
CA HIS A 208 3.25 11.01 9.10
C HIS A 208 2.91 10.16 10.33
N SER A 209 1.79 9.43 10.27
CA SER A 209 1.33 8.45 11.27
C SER A 209 0.64 7.27 10.58
N ASN A 210 0.33 6.18 11.29
CA ASN A 210 -0.39 4.99 10.77
C ASN A 210 0.24 4.39 9.48
N PHE A 211 1.48 3.89 9.55
CA PHE A 211 2.20 3.32 8.41
C PHE A 211 1.90 1.83 8.16
N GLY A 212 1.12 1.18 9.02
CA GLY A 212 0.73 -0.22 8.86
C GLY A 212 0.00 -0.44 7.54
N PHE A 213 0.13 -1.66 7.01
CA PHE A 213 -0.54 -2.03 5.76
C PHE A 213 -1.55 -3.15 5.97
N PHE A 214 -1.17 -4.34 6.43
CA PHE A 214 -2.16 -5.29 6.92
C PHE A 214 -2.39 -5.12 8.42
N LEU A 215 -1.33 -5.23 9.22
CA LEU A 215 -1.44 -5.15 10.68
C LEU A 215 -1.19 -3.72 11.20
N SER A 216 -2.08 -3.22 12.05
CA SER A 216 -1.90 -1.96 12.77
C SER A 216 -1.05 -2.10 14.03
N VAL A 217 -0.68 -3.33 14.41
CA VAL A 217 0.11 -3.61 15.62
C VAL A 217 1.50 -2.96 15.55
N TRP A 218 2.07 -2.84 14.36
CA TRP A 218 3.34 -2.15 14.15
C TRP A 218 3.25 -0.69 14.55
N ASP A 219 2.16 0.00 14.21
CA ASP A 219 1.96 1.40 14.59
C ASP A 219 1.86 1.60 16.10
N ILE A 220 1.29 0.61 16.80
CA ILE A 220 1.20 0.63 18.26
C ILE A 220 2.58 0.43 18.87
N TRP A 221 3.33 -0.57 18.42
CA TRP A 221 4.65 -0.91 18.95
C TRP A 221 5.68 0.19 18.71
N PHE A 222 5.68 0.79 17.53
CA PHE A 222 6.59 1.87 17.15
C PHE A 222 6.05 3.28 17.45
N LYS A 223 4.90 3.37 18.14
CA LYS A 223 4.28 4.64 18.59
C LYS A 223 4.00 5.63 17.44
N THR A 224 3.61 5.12 16.29
CA THR A 224 3.15 5.90 15.12
C THR A 224 1.63 5.88 14.96
N TYR A 225 0.92 5.17 15.86
CA TYR A 225 -0.53 5.09 15.84
C TYR A 225 -1.21 6.43 16.17
N ARG A 226 -2.14 6.85 15.31
CA ARG A 226 -3.04 7.99 15.51
C ARG A 226 -4.48 7.56 15.29
N ALA A 227 -5.25 7.57 16.36
CA ALA A 227 -6.62 7.07 16.37
C ALA A 227 -7.62 7.97 15.63
N GLN A 228 -7.49 9.30 15.74
CA GLN A 228 -8.48 10.26 15.27
C GLN A 228 -7.81 11.42 14.52
N PRO A 229 -8.38 11.87 13.39
CA PRO A 229 -7.96 13.10 12.75
C PRO A 229 -8.53 14.30 13.51
N LYS A 230 -7.84 15.45 13.44
CA LYS A 230 -8.16 16.68 14.17
C LYS A 230 -9.56 17.21 13.86
N LEU A 231 -10.00 17.05 12.61
CA LEU A 231 -11.31 17.52 12.15
C LEU A 231 -12.42 16.46 12.30
N GLY A 232 -12.10 15.29 12.86
CA GLY A 232 -12.99 14.13 12.88
C GLY A 232 -13.05 13.42 11.53
N HIS A 233 -13.45 12.14 11.53
CA HIS A 233 -13.39 11.30 10.33
C HIS A 233 -14.30 11.79 9.19
N ASP A 234 -15.36 12.56 9.48
CA ASP A 234 -16.26 13.10 8.46
C ASP A 234 -15.65 14.33 7.74
N ASN A 235 -14.89 15.16 8.46
CA ASN A 235 -14.35 16.43 7.94
C ASN A 235 -12.85 16.39 7.62
N VAL A 236 -12.17 15.25 7.81
CA VAL A 236 -10.76 15.09 7.42
C VAL A 236 -10.58 15.44 5.94
N GLN A 237 -9.63 16.32 5.66
CA GLN A 237 -9.29 16.74 4.29
C GLN A 237 -8.13 15.88 3.80
N ILE A 238 -8.24 15.40 2.56
CA ILE A 238 -7.29 14.46 1.97
C ILE A 238 -6.36 15.21 1.02
N GLY A 239 -5.11 14.77 0.97
CA GLY A 239 -4.13 15.27 -0.01
C GLY A 239 -2.82 15.66 0.65
N VAL A 240 -2.01 16.41 -0.09
CA VAL A 240 -0.82 17.09 0.44
C VAL A 240 -0.99 18.60 0.29
N PRO A 241 -0.58 19.44 1.27
CA PRO A 241 -0.85 20.88 1.26
C PRO A 241 -0.43 21.58 -0.03
N GLU A 242 0.66 21.14 -0.65
CA GLU A 242 1.26 21.78 -1.82
C GLU A 242 0.62 21.36 -3.15
N ILE A 243 -0.19 20.29 -3.17
CA ILE A 243 -0.80 19.72 -4.38
C ILE A 243 -2.30 19.56 -4.15
N GLN A 244 -3.05 20.63 -4.41
CA GLN A 244 -4.50 20.70 -4.20
C GLN A 244 -5.30 20.95 -5.50
N ASP A 245 -4.62 21.16 -6.64
CA ASP A 245 -5.28 21.28 -7.95
C ASP A 245 -5.68 19.88 -8.47
N GLY A 246 -6.96 19.69 -8.80
CA GLY A 246 -7.48 18.44 -9.39
C GLY A 246 -6.82 18.07 -10.72
N LYS A 247 -6.18 19.02 -11.43
CA LYS A 247 -5.41 18.70 -12.66
C LYS A 247 -4.17 17.87 -12.36
N GLU A 248 -3.58 18.01 -11.18
CA GLU A 248 -2.38 17.24 -10.76
C GLU A 248 -2.65 15.74 -10.62
N GLN A 249 -3.91 15.32 -10.73
CA GLN A 249 -4.33 13.92 -10.75
C GLN A 249 -4.21 13.28 -12.15
N ARG A 250 -3.69 13.99 -13.17
CA ARG A 250 -3.40 13.41 -14.48
C ARG A 250 -2.12 12.59 -14.46
N LEU A 251 -2.08 11.48 -15.19
CA LEU A 251 -0.94 10.58 -15.28
C LEU A 251 0.38 11.31 -15.60
N ASP A 252 0.37 12.20 -16.60
CA ASP A 252 1.58 12.93 -17.01
C ASP A 252 2.12 13.87 -15.91
N LEU A 253 1.24 14.41 -15.07
CA LEU A 253 1.61 15.24 -13.94
C LEU A 253 2.01 14.39 -12.73
N MET A 254 1.32 13.29 -12.44
CA MET A 254 1.73 12.33 -11.41
C MET A 254 3.18 11.86 -11.60
N LEU A 255 3.60 11.59 -12.84
CA LEU A 255 4.97 11.18 -13.17
C LEU A 255 6.01 12.30 -12.99
N ARG A 256 5.59 13.56 -13.05
CA ARG A 256 6.48 14.73 -12.88
C ARG A 256 6.50 15.24 -11.44
N GLN A 257 5.47 14.94 -10.66
CA GLN A 257 5.30 15.40 -9.28
C GLN A 257 6.57 15.24 -8.43
N PRO A 258 7.29 14.10 -8.41
CA PRO A 258 8.49 13.98 -7.56
C PRO A 258 9.61 14.97 -7.90
N PHE A 259 9.64 15.45 -9.13
CA PHE A 259 10.68 16.33 -9.67
C PHE A 259 10.26 17.80 -9.73
N ALA A 260 8.95 18.06 -9.63
CA ALA A 260 8.39 19.40 -9.62
C ALA A 260 8.62 20.11 -8.27
N ARG A 261 8.82 21.43 -8.36
CA ARG A 261 8.83 22.33 -7.21
C ARG A 261 7.43 22.90 -7.03
N PHE A 262 6.81 22.60 -5.91
CA PHE A 262 5.56 23.23 -5.51
C PHE A 262 5.87 24.38 -4.54
N PRO A 263 5.13 25.50 -4.60
CA PRO A 263 5.26 26.54 -3.60
C PRO A 263 4.93 25.96 -2.23
N THR A 264 5.84 26.07 -1.27
CA THR A 264 5.53 25.76 0.13
C THR A 264 4.49 26.77 0.59
N THR A 265 3.30 26.30 0.97
CA THR A 265 2.36 27.11 1.75
C THR A 265 3.10 27.53 3.01
N LYS A 266 3.32 28.85 3.17
CA LYS A 266 3.89 29.40 4.41
C LYS A 266 2.94 29.02 5.56
N ASP A 267 3.47 28.30 6.54
CA ASP A 267 2.85 28.16 7.86
C ASP A 267 2.74 29.53 8.56
#